data_AF-A0A3N5W5C1-F1
#
_entry.id   AF-A0A3N5W5C1-F1
#
_cell.length_a   1.000
_cell.length_b   1.000
_cell.length_c   1.000
_cell.angle_alpha   90.00
_cell.angle_beta   90.00
_cell.angle_gamma   90.00
#
_symmetry.space_group_name_H-M   'P 1'
#
loop_
_entity.id
_entity.type
_entity.pdbx_description
1 polymer ?
#
loop_
_entity_poly.entity_id
_entity_poly.type
_entity_poly.pdbx_seq_one_letter_code
_entity_poly.pdbx_strand_id
1 'polypeptide(L)'
;MKISGKTTYRYEGEIVVTEDQGYGQDYLQFPFEVPKGTGELRLHLSYCPLKVKGVSNLITLGLFDPAGFRGNAHRNPPDPQVTLSADRATPGFIAGPIPPGKWLAQLAVQTVVADEQACTYSLEIQVLPEITARPSGPRRYPLAPAALRPSAVRSTTTPLSVRPPMTPKIVDGHPGWFRGELHSHTVHSDGSLTVPELLAQASRNHLDFLAITDHNTITGLSEVEDTAPEGLLVIPGMEFTTFHGHALALGIHRWIDWRTGFNGWKMQEAAQATHEAGGLFIMAHPNDIGSPVCTGCKWEYEDFDYGSADAIEIWNGTWPGDEDSNPKTLHLWRTIQEKNKDLTATSGSDYHGSKDWGNGLPLTYIYARQLSVPALLKG
;
A
#
# COMPACT_ATOMS: atom_id res chain seq x y z
N MET A 1 32.61 8.75 -15.46
CA MET A 1 33.40 9.53 -14.49
C MET A 1 32.97 9.10 -13.09
N LYS A 2 33.89 8.80 -12.15
CA LYS A 2 33.50 8.48 -10.76
C LYS A 2 33.21 9.79 -10.02
N ILE A 3 32.16 9.84 -9.21
CA ILE A 3 31.83 11.01 -8.39
C ILE A 3 32.85 11.18 -7.25
N SER A 4 33.41 12.38 -7.09
CA SER A 4 34.42 12.70 -6.08
C SER A 4 33.92 13.65 -4.98
N GLY A 5 32.69 14.17 -5.11
CA GLY A 5 32.09 15.11 -4.18
C GLY A 5 30.56 15.13 -4.33
N LYS A 6 29.87 15.85 -3.45
CA LYS A 6 28.40 15.96 -3.47
C LYS A 6 27.94 16.70 -4.73
N THR A 7 26.96 16.13 -5.45
CA THR A 7 26.19 16.83 -6.49
C THR A 7 24.81 17.16 -5.93
N THR A 8 24.26 18.34 -6.25
CA THR A 8 22.92 18.76 -5.77
C THR A 8 22.08 19.25 -6.95
N TYR A 9 20.87 18.73 -7.08
CA TYR A 9 19.83 19.21 -7.98
C TYR A 9 18.77 19.94 -7.17
N ARG A 10 18.25 21.05 -7.69
CA ARG A 10 17.18 21.83 -7.06
C ARG A 10 16.10 22.14 -8.08
N TYR A 11 14.86 21.90 -7.68
CA TYR A 11 13.67 22.20 -8.47
C TYR A 11 12.72 22.98 -7.58
N GLU A 12 12.16 24.04 -8.12
CA GLU A 12 11.18 24.88 -7.44
C GLU A 12 10.05 25.17 -8.42
N GLY A 13 8.84 25.29 -7.91
CA GLY A 13 7.68 25.58 -8.75
C GLY A 13 6.45 25.90 -7.94
N GLU A 14 5.38 26.20 -8.68
CA GLU A 14 4.07 26.52 -8.16
C GLU A 14 3.04 25.57 -8.77
N ILE A 15 2.14 25.06 -7.94
CA ILE A 15 0.98 24.31 -8.34
C ILE A 15 -0.21 25.24 -8.18
N VAL A 16 -0.73 25.71 -9.31
CA VAL A 16 -1.92 26.56 -9.37
C VAL A 16 -3.10 25.68 -9.72
N VAL A 17 -4.12 25.73 -8.88
CA VAL A 17 -5.39 25.04 -9.08
C VAL A 17 -6.45 26.11 -9.24
N THR A 18 -7.15 26.13 -10.36
CA THR A 18 -8.26 27.08 -10.55
C THR A 18 -9.49 26.61 -9.78
N GLU A 19 -10.37 27.53 -9.35
CA GLU A 19 -11.62 27.17 -8.66
C GLU A 19 -12.47 26.18 -9.49
N ASP A 20 -12.45 26.31 -10.82
CA ASP A 20 -13.13 25.40 -11.75
C ASP A 20 -12.53 23.99 -11.79
N GLN A 21 -11.24 23.83 -11.44
CA GLN A 21 -10.56 22.53 -11.34
C GLN A 21 -10.81 21.84 -9.99
N GLY A 22 -11.16 22.60 -8.95
CA GLY A 22 -11.33 22.10 -7.58
C GLY A 22 -10.00 21.74 -6.90
N TYR A 23 -9.28 20.75 -7.44
CA TYR A 23 -8.00 20.23 -6.92
C TYR A 23 -6.98 19.93 -8.03
N GLY A 24 -5.70 20.11 -7.74
CA GLY A 24 -4.62 19.78 -8.66
C GLY A 24 -4.28 18.28 -8.61
N GLN A 25 -4.41 17.60 -9.75
CA GLN A 25 -4.10 16.17 -9.91
C GLN A 25 -3.13 16.01 -11.07
N ASP A 26 -1.85 15.79 -10.75
CA ASP A 26 -0.79 15.71 -11.76
C ASP A 26 0.41 14.90 -11.26
N TYR A 27 1.25 14.47 -12.20
CA TYR A 27 2.52 13.81 -11.95
C TYR A 27 3.67 14.66 -12.48
N LEU A 28 4.31 15.42 -11.60
CA LEU A 28 5.46 16.24 -11.97
C LEU A 28 6.73 15.37 -12.00
N GLN A 29 7.53 15.51 -13.07
CA GLN A 29 8.69 14.66 -13.33
C GLN A 29 10.00 15.44 -13.31
N PHE A 30 10.94 14.98 -12.49
CA PHE A 30 12.25 15.61 -12.28
C PHE A 30 13.37 14.60 -12.57
N PRO A 31 13.80 14.46 -13.84
CA PRO A 31 14.91 13.60 -14.18
C PRO A 31 16.23 14.19 -13.66
N PHE A 32 17.10 13.33 -13.13
CA PHE A 32 18.45 13.71 -12.67
C PHE A 32 19.47 12.60 -12.96
N GLU A 33 20.75 12.96 -13.01
CA GLU A 33 21.83 12.01 -13.32
C GLU A 33 22.48 11.51 -12.03
N VAL A 34 22.71 10.20 -11.96
CA VAL A 34 23.44 9.54 -10.88
C VAL A 34 24.76 9.02 -11.43
N PRO A 35 25.91 9.62 -11.05
CA PRO A 35 27.20 9.16 -11.56
C PRO A 35 27.63 7.83 -10.92
N LYS A 36 28.57 7.15 -11.58
CA LYS A 36 29.20 5.93 -11.04
C LYS A 36 29.92 6.22 -9.72
N GLY A 37 29.76 5.33 -8.73
CA GLY A 37 30.36 5.48 -7.41
C GLY A 37 29.53 6.34 -6.45
N THR A 38 28.25 6.55 -6.75
CA THR A 38 27.28 7.09 -5.78
C THR A 38 26.99 6.03 -4.73
N GLY A 39 27.06 6.39 -3.45
CA GLY A 39 26.74 5.49 -2.35
C GLY A 39 25.41 5.82 -1.67
N GLU A 40 24.95 7.06 -1.77
CA GLU A 40 23.73 7.52 -1.10
C GLU A 40 23.03 8.63 -1.88
N LEU A 41 21.70 8.60 -1.86
CA LEU A 41 20.83 9.68 -2.31
C LEU A 41 20.08 10.25 -1.09
N ARG A 42 19.98 11.58 -1.02
CA ARG A 42 19.09 12.27 -0.08
C ARG A 42 18.17 13.20 -0.84
N LEU A 43 16.86 13.05 -0.64
CA LEU A 43 15.85 13.90 -1.25
C LEU A 43 15.09 14.63 -0.15
N HIS A 44 14.85 15.91 -0.36
CA HIS A 44 14.09 16.76 0.55
C HIS A 44 13.03 17.48 -0.27
N LEU A 45 11.76 17.16 0.01
CA LEU A 45 10.60 17.83 -0.55
C LEU A 45 9.99 18.72 0.53
N SER A 46 9.77 19.98 0.20
CA SER A 46 8.97 20.91 0.99
C SER A 46 7.92 21.57 0.11
N TYR A 47 6.77 21.92 0.70
CA TYR A 47 5.74 22.69 0.01
C TYR A 47 4.91 23.52 0.99
N CYS A 48 4.29 24.58 0.49
CA CYS A 48 3.55 25.55 1.27
C CYS A 48 2.38 26.14 0.46
N PRO A 49 1.17 26.29 1.04
CA PRO A 49 0.81 25.92 2.40
C PRO A 49 0.64 24.41 2.58
N LEU A 50 0.86 23.91 3.81
CA LEU A 50 0.56 22.51 4.15
C LEU A 50 -0.94 22.27 4.34
N LYS A 51 -1.69 23.30 4.74
CA LYS A 51 -3.14 23.25 4.94
C LYS A 51 -3.79 24.52 4.43
N VAL A 52 -4.95 24.36 3.79
CA VAL A 52 -5.83 25.45 3.34
C VAL A 52 -7.21 25.16 3.90
N LYS A 53 -7.80 26.13 4.62
CA LYS A 53 -9.17 26.03 5.17
C LYS A 53 -9.45 24.72 5.95
N GLY A 54 -8.43 24.19 6.64
CA GLY A 54 -8.53 22.96 7.44
C GLY A 54 -8.19 21.66 6.70
N VAL A 55 -8.07 21.71 5.38
CA VAL A 55 -7.74 20.57 4.51
C VAL A 55 -6.24 20.52 4.24
N SER A 56 -5.63 19.34 4.27
CA SER A 56 -4.21 19.14 4.00
C SER A 56 -3.92 19.11 2.50
N ASN A 57 -2.87 19.83 2.09
CA ASN A 57 -2.23 19.58 0.80
C ASN A 57 -1.35 18.34 0.91
N LEU A 58 -1.41 17.48 -0.10
CA LEU A 58 -0.71 16.20 -0.15
C LEU A 58 0.04 16.07 -1.47
N ILE A 59 1.37 16.13 -1.39
CA ILE A 59 2.28 15.89 -2.51
C ILE A 59 3.21 14.75 -2.12
N THR A 60 3.12 13.64 -2.84
CA THR A 60 3.88 12.43 -2.54
C THR A 60 5.13 12.33 -3.42
N LEU A 61 6.30 12.12 -2.80
CA LEU A 61 7.54 11.85 -3.52
C LEU A 61 7.66 10.37 -3.88
N GLY A 62 7.84 10.09 -5.16
CA GLY A 62 8.24 8.80 -5.71
C GLY A 62 9.62 8.85 -6.35
N LEU A 63 10.30 7.71 -6.39
CA LEU A 63 11.64 7.58 -6.94
C LEU A 63 11.74 6.37 -7.87
N PHE A 64 12.36 6.56 -9.03
CA PHE A 64 12.60 5.53 -10.02
C PHE A 64 14.08 5.56 -10.44
N ASP A 65 14.72 4.40 -10.46
CA ASP A 65 16.06 4.21 -11.01
C ASP A 65 15.98 3.65 -12.45
N PRO A 66 17.11 3.38 -13.12
CA PRO A 66 17.11 2.81 -14.47
C PRO A 66 16.42 1.44 -14.61
N ALA A 67 16.24 0.70 -13.51
CA ALA A 67 15.54 -0.58 -13.48
C ALA A 67 14.05 -0.44 -13.11
N GLY A 68 13.61 0.74 -12.67
CA GLY A 68 12.21 1.06 -12.43
C GLY A 68 11.97 1.59 -11.02
N PHE A 69 10.85 1.18 -10.42
CA PHE A 69 10.39 1.69 -9.13
C PHE A 69 11.40 1.44 -8.00
N ARG A 70 11.71 2.49 -7.23
CA ARG A 70 12.54 2.42 -6.01
C ARG A 70 11.83 2.83 -4.74
N GLY A 71 10.60 3.31 -4.84
CA GLY A 71 9.82 3.65 -3.67
C GLY A 71 8.92 4.85 -3.86
N ASN A 72 7.93 4.92 -2.99
CA ASN A 72 7.19 6.11 -2.68
C ASN A 72 6.69 5.97 -1.24
N ALA A 73 6.29 7.09 -0.65
CA ALA A 73 5.64 7.08 0.63
C ALA A 73 4.51 8.11 0.62
N HIS A 74 3.29 7.64 0.37
CA HIS A 74 2.11 8.47 0.48
C HIS A 74 1.83 8.71 1.96
N ARG A 75 2.23 9.88 2.46
CA ARG A 75 2.05 10.27 3.86
C ARG A 75 1.92 11.77 4.04
N ASN A 76 1.24 12.16 5.11
CA ASN A 76 1.05 13.57 5.44
C ASN A 76 2.39 14.28 5.72
N PRO A 77 2.54 15.53 5.27
CA PRO A 77 3.79 16.25 5.36
C PRO A 77 4.15 16.73 6.78
N PRO A 78 5.43 17.06 7.00
CA PRO A 78 6.55 16.72 6.11
C PRO A 78 7.12 15.35 6.44
N ASP A 79 7.34 14.51 5.42
CA ASP A 79 8.41 13.52 5.51
C ASP A 79 9.73 14.31 5.41
N PRO A 80 10.51 14.42 6.50
CA PRO A 80 11.54 15.44 6.59
C PRO A 80 12.72 15.17 5.66
N GLN A 81 12.93 13.92 5.21
CA GLN A 81 14.03 13.55 4.31
C GLN A 81 13.92 12.09 3.86
N VAL A 82 13.90 11.87 2.54
CA VAL A 82 14.08 10.52 1.98
C VAL A 82 15.56 10.25 1.81
N THR A 83 16.06 9.15 2.39
CA THR A 83 17.44 8.69 2.22
C THR A 83 17.44 7.29 1.63
N LEU A 84 18.35 7.04 0.68
CA LEU A 84 18.52 5.74 0.02
C LEU A 84 20.00 5.41 -0.14
N SER A 85 20.42 4.25 0.37
CA SER A 85 21.76 3.68 0.22
C SER A 85 21.67 2.19 -0.14
N ALA A 86 22.84 1.55 -0.27
CA ALA A 86 22.95 0.12 -0.53
C ALA A 86 22.30 -0.76 0.55
N ASP A 87 22.30 -0.30 1.79
CA ASP A 87 21.95 -1.06 2.99
C ASP A 87 20.79 -0.46 3.79
N ARG A 88 20.35 0.76 3.46
CA ARG A 88 19.29 1.45 4.18
C ARG A 88 18.42 2.29 3.25
N ALA A 89 17.15 2.39 3.59
CA ALA A 89 16.22 3.30 2.95
C ALA A 89 15.28 3.91 4.00
N THR A 90 14.75 5.10 3.73
CA THR A 90 13.55 5.61 4.43
C THR A 90 12.38 4.66 4.15
N PRO A 91 11.50 4.36 5.13
CA PRO A 91 10.29 3.59 4.89
C PRO A 91 9.49 4.10 3.67
N GLY A 92 8.94 3.17 2.89
CA GLY A 92 8.36 3.43 1.57
C GLY A 92 9.35 3.27 0.40
N PHE A 93 10.66 3.16 0.68
CA PHE A 93 11.72 3.03 -0.34
C PHE A 93 12.54 1.74 -0.20
N ILE A 94 13.12 1.29 -1.31
CA ILE A 94 13.86 0.03 -1.44
C ILE A 94 15.35 0.28 -1.31
N ALA A 95 15.97 -0.18 -0.23
CA ALA A 95 17.42 -0.22 -0.08
C ALA A 95 18.06 -1.14 -1.15
N GLY A 96 19.28 -0.83 -1.56
CA GLY A 96 20.01 -1.65 -2.52
C GLY A 96 20.96 -0.82 -3.38
N PRO A 97 21.75 -1.47 -4.26
CA PRO A 97 22.73 -0.79 -5.09
C PRO A 97 22.17 0.47 -5.76
N ILE A 98 23.00 1.51 -5.86
CA ILE A 98 22.66 2.77 -6.50
C ILE A 98 23.27 2.76 -7.92
N PRO A 99 22.56 2.20 -8.93
CA PRO A 99 23.09 2.12 -10.28
C PRO A 99 23.33 3.52 -10.86
N PRO A 100 24.44 3.72 -11.58
CA PRO A 100 24.63 4.94 -12.34
C PRO A 100 23.63 5.03 -13.50
N GLY A 101 23.26 6.24 -13.87
CA GLY A 101 22.39 6.53 -15.00
C GLY A 101 21.34 7.58 -14.68
N LYS A 102 20.34 7.67 -15.54
CA LYS A 102 19.22 8.58 -15.39
C LYS A 102 18.22 8.03 -14.38
N TRP A 103 18.00 8.78 -13.32
CA TRP A 103 16.94 8.54 -12.33
C TRP A 103 15.82 9.55 -12.53
N LEU A 104 14.66 9.25 -11.95
CA LEU A 104 13.49 10.10 -11.97
C LEU A 104 12.94 10.25 -10.55
N ALA A 105 12.94 11.47 -10.04
CA ALA A 105 12.07 11.84 -8.93
C ALA A 105 10.72 12.28 -9.51
N GLN A 106 9.63 11.83 -8.89
CA GLN A 106 8.28 12.16 -9.31
C GLN A 106 7.50 12.73 -8.13
N LEU A 107 6.76 13.80 -8.33
CA LEU A 107 5.79 14.29 -7.36
C LEU A 107 4.39 13.93 -7.85
N ALA A 108 3.69 13.08 -7.11
CA ALA A 108 2.26 12.87 -7.30
C ALA A 108 1.51 13.93 -6.48
N VAL A 109 0.86 14.86 -7.19
CA VAL A 109 0.05 15.92 -6.60
C VAL A 109 -1.32 15.34 -6.32
N GLN A 110 -1.50 14.79 -5.13
CA GLN A 110 -2.69 14.03 -4.75
C GLN A 110 -3.82 14.96 -4.31
N THR A 111 -3.48 16.01 -3.57
CA THR A 111 -4.42 17.08 -3.23
C THR A 111 -3.67 18.39 -3.11
N VAL A 112 -4.04 19.36 -3.95
CA VAL A 112 -3.73 20.78 -3.73
C VAL A 112 -5.06 21.53 -3.77
N VAL A 113 -5.41 22.16 -2.66
CA VAL A 113 -6.66 22.90 -2.50
C VAL A 113 -6.53 24.27 -3.18
N ALA A 114 -7.50 24.62 -4.02
CA ALA A 114 -7.57 25.95 -4.62
C ALA A 114 -7.74 27.04 -3.54
N ASP A 115 -6.94 28.09 -3.64
CA ASP A 115 -7.01 29.29 -2.81
C ASP A 115 -6.44 30.50 -3.55
N GLU A 116 -6.50 31.70 -2.94
CA GLU A 116 -5.92 32.92 -3.52
C GLU A 116 -4.40 32.81 -3.75
N GLN A 117 -3.72 31.90 -3.06
CA GLN A 117 -2.28 31.65 -3.17
C GLN A 117 -2.01 30.27 -3.75
N ALA A 118 -1.06 30.21 -4.69
CA ALA A 118 -0.58 28.94 -5.24
C ALA A 118 0.16 28.11 -4.19
N CYS A 119 0.11 26.78 -4.33
CA CYS A 119 0.96 25.90 -3.52
C CYS A 119 2.36 25.87 -4.12
N THR A 120 3.34 26.44 -3.42
CA THR A 120 4.76 26.43 -3.81
C THR A 120 5.42 25.14 -3.35
N TYR A 121 6.36 24.59 -4.13
CA TYR A 121 7.17 23.44 -3.72
C TYR A 121 8.66 23.66 -4.01
N SER A 122 9.51 22.99 -3.22
CA SER A 122 10.95 22.87 -3.45
C SER A 122 11.36 21.40 -3.29
N LEU A 123 12.09 20.87 -4.26
CA LEU A 123 12.68 19.54 -4.25
C LEU A 123 14.20 19.66 -4.38
N GLU A 124 14.93 19.28 -3.32
CA GLU A 124 16.38 19.16 -3.34
C GLU A 124 16.79 17.69 -3.40
N ILE A 125 17.68 17.33 -4.33
CA ILE A 125 18.24 15.98 -4.48
C ILE A 125 19.76 16.07 -4.33
N GLN A 126 20.30 15.38 -3.33
CA GLN A 126 21.73 15.28 -3.07
C GLN A 126 22.22 13.89 -3.47
N VAL A 127 23.20 13.86 -4.37
CA VAL A 127 23.89 12.65 -4.81
C VAL A 127 25.27 12.63 -4.14
N LEU A 128 25.48 11.64 -3.27
CA LEU A 128 26.66 11.56 -2.41
C LEU A 128 27.57 10.41 -2.85
N PRO A 129 28.89 10.62 -2.92
CA PRO A 129 29.83 9.56 -3.27
C PRO A 129 29.79 8.45 -2.22
N GLU A 130 30.07 7.23 -2.66
CA GLU A 130 30.31 6.11 -1.77
C GLU A 130 31.51 6.42 -0.89
N ILE A 131 31.28 6.54 0.42
CA ILE A 131 32.36 6.69 1.38
C ILE A 131 32.96 5.30 1.56
N THR A 132 34.22 5.15 1.16
CA THR A 132 35.02 3.96 1.49
C THR A 132 35.31 3.92 2.99
N ALA A 133 34.34 3.49 3.79
CA ALA A 133 34.56 3.17 5.19
C ALA A 133 35.01 1.70 5.32
N ARG A 134 36.02 1.49 6.17
CA ARG A 134 36.73 0.20 6.44
C ARG A 134 35.77 -0.98 6.69
N PRO A 135 36.23 -2.23 6.44
CA PRO A 135 35.41 -3.42 6.68
C PRO A 135 35.01 -3.49 8.14
N SER A 136 33.71 -3.37 8.41
CA SER A 136 33.13 -3.86 9.65
C SER A 136 33.14 -5.39 9.57
N GLY A 137 33.79 -6.02 10.56
CA GLY A 137 33.98 -7.46 10.63
C GLY A 137 32.65 -8.24 10.62
N PRO A 138 32.71 -9.57 10.47
CA PRO A 138 31.52 -10.40 10.29
C PRO A 138 30.60 -10.26 11.50
N ARG A 139 29.40 -9.72 11.27
CA ARG A 139 28.32 -9.77 12.25
C ARG A 139 27.81 -11.20 12.31
N ARG A 140 28.02 -11.85 13.46
CA ARG A 140 27.43 -13.14 13.80
C ARG A 140 25.97 -12.91 14.18
N TYR A 141 25.04 -13.49 13.42
CA TYR A 141 23.70 -13.78 13.92
C TYR A 141 23.71 -15.19 14.53
N PRO A 142 23.12 -15.41 15.72
CA PRO A 142 23.01 -16.75 16.28
C PRO A 142 22.05 -17.58 15.42
N LEU A 143 22.55 -18.70 14.89
CA LEU A 143 21.73 -19.78 14.35
C LEU A 143 21.03 -20.50 15.50
N ALA A 144 19.73 -20.76 15.36
CA ALA A 144 18.99 -21.76 16.13
C ALA A 144 18.37 -22.80 15.17
N PRO A 145 18.15 -24.04 15.62
CA PRO A 145 18.48 -25.25 14.86
C PRO A 145 17.36 -25.81 13.97
N ALA A 146 17.76 -26.74 13.10
CA ALA A 146 16.92 -27.43 12.13
C ALA A 146 15.99 -28.51 12.74
N ALA A 147 14.77 -28.54 12.18
CA ALA A 147 13.91 -29.67 11.79
C ALA A 147 13.53 -30.78 12.80
N LEU A 148 12.20 -31.00 12.90
CA LEU A 148 11.59 -32.33 13.08
C LEU A 148 10.28 -32.43 12.24
N ARG A 149 10.09 -33.59 11.60
CA ARG A 149 8.87 -34.13 10.93
C ARG A 149 8.72 -35.60 11.39
N PRO A 150 7.66 -36.35 11.04
CA PRO A 150 6.21 -36.10 11.09
C PRO A 150 5.44 -37.27 11.80
N SER A 151 4.10 -37.20 11.95
CA SER A 151 3.24 -38.39 11.73
C SER A 151 1.76 -38.05 11.56
N ALA A 152 1.05 -38.92 10.84
CA ALA A 152 -0.30 -38.78 10.26
C ALA A 152 -1.37 -39.55 11.03
N VAL A 153 -2.67 -39.14 10.95
CA VAL A 153 -3.85 -40.05 10.93
C VAL A 153 -5.04 -39.38 10.18
N ARG A 154 -5.88 -40.23 9.57
CA ARG A 154 -6.97 -40.03 8.60
C ARG A 154 -8.30 -39.46 9.13
N SER A 155 -8.94 -38.68 8.25
CA SER A 155 -10.31 -38.79 7.66
C SER A 155 -11.50 -39.23 8.54
N THR A 156 -12.58 -38.44 8.52
CA THR A 156 -13.85 -38.80 7.84
C THR A 156 -14.79 -37.59 7.72
N THR A 157 -15.59 -37.62 6.66
CA THR A 157 -16.49 -36.58 6.11
C THR A 157 -17.77 -36.33 6.92
N THR A 158 -18.41 -35.17 6.65
CA THR A 158 -19.85 -34.87 6.30
C THR A 158 -20.41 -33.65 7.09
N PRO A 159 -21.54 -33.02 6.70
CA PRO A 159 -21.70 -31.93 5.75
C PRO A 159 -21.94 -30.52 6.39
N LEU A 160 -21.86 -29.51 5.52
CA LEU A 160 -22.03 -28.07 5.74
C LEU A 160 -23.35 -27.66 6.45
N SER A 161 -23.23 -26.87 7.53
CA SER A 161 -24.08 -25.71 7.87
C SER A 161 -23.85 -25.29 9.32
N VAL A 162 -23.01 -24.27 9.59
CA VAL A 162 -23.10 -23.42 10.79
C VAL A 162 -22.39 -22.09 10.50
N ARG A 163 -22.94 -20.97 11.01
CA ARG A 163 -22.36 -19.61 11.01
C ARG A 163 -20.85 -19.61 11.29
N PRO A 164 -20.06 -18.65 10.73
CA PRO A 164 -18.63 -18.57 11.02
C PRO A 164 -18.40 -18.45 12.54
N PRO A 165 -17.57 -19.31 13.14
CA PRO A 165 -17.30 -19.28 14.57
C PRO A 165 -16.51 -18.02 14.95
N MET A 166 -16.71 -17.52 16.18
CA MET A 166 -15.94 -16.37 16.72
C MET A 166 -14.42 -16.64 16.82
N THR A 167 -14.04 -17.91 16.81
CA THR A 167 -12.66 -18.41 16.78
C THR A 167 -12.48 -19.36 15.61
N PRO A 168 -12.23 -18.84 14.39
CA PRO A 168 -11.87 -19.65 13.26
C PRO A 168 -10.52 -20.35 13.51
N LYS A 169 -10.53 -21.67 13.35
CA LYS A 169 -9.39 -22.54 13.03
C LYS A 169 -10.01 -23.76 12.36
N ILE A 170 -9.43 -24.28 11.27
CA ILE A 170 -9.60 -25.72 11.01
C ILE A 170 -8.30 -26.49 11.23
N VAL A 171 -8.52 -27.48 12.08
CA VAL A 171 -7.61 -28.41 12.72
C VAL A 171 -7.38 -29.58 11.75
N ASP A 172 -6.13 -30.05 11.66
CA ASP A 172 -5.72 -31.31 11.01
C ASP A 172 -6.11 -31.52 9.52
N GLY A 173 -5.78 -30.57 8.64
CA GLY A 173 -5.74 -30.82 7.19
C GLY A 173 -7.09 -30.80 6.46
N HIS A 174 -8.12 -30.21 7.09
CA HIS A 174 -9.42 -29.96 6.48
C HIS A 174 -9.62 -28.47 6.14
N PRO A 175 -10.49 -28.12 5.17
CA PRO A 175 -10.81 -26.73 4.89
C PRO A 175 -11.56 -26.07 6.04
N GLY A 176 -11.36 -24.77 6.25
CA GLY A 176 -12.08 -24.00 7.24
C GLY A 176 -12.05 -22.50 7.11
N TRP A 177 -12.76 -21.87 8.03
CA TRP A 177 -12.82 -20.43 8.15
C TRP A 177 -11.54 -19.91 8.78
N PHE A 178 -11.00 -18.84 8.21
CA PHE A 178 -9.92 -18.02 8.73
C PHE A 178 -10.42 -16.58 8.80
N ARG A 179 -10.11 -15.85 9.88
CA ARG A 179 -10.45 -14.43 9.99
C ARG A 179 -9.23 -13.57 9.76
N GLY A 180 -9.41 -12.44 9.09
CA GLY A 180 -8.32 -11.52 8.92
C GLY A 180 -8.73 -10.15 8.45
N GLU A 181 -7.71 -9.30 8.40
CA GLU A 181 -7.74 -7.93 7.90
C GLU A 181 -7.23 -7.94 6.45
N LEU A 182 -7.94 -7.28 5.54
CA LEU A 182 -7.55 -7.19 4.13
C LEU A 182 -7.02 -5.81 3.74
N HIS A 183 -7.14 -4.81 4.62
CA HIS A 183 -6.81 -3.44 4.33
C HIS A 183 -6.10 -2.79 5.53
N SER A 184 -4.77 -2.68 5.45
CA SER A 184 -3.97 -2.07 6.52
C SER A 184 -2.67 -1.44 6.05
N HIS A 185 -2.26 -0.39 6.74
CA HIS A 185 -1.10 0.44 6.42
C HIS A 185 -0.06 0.42 7.53
N THR A 186 1.18 0.66 7.12
CA THR A 186 2.35 0.73 7.99
C THR A 186 3.06 2.07 7.80
N VAL A 187 4.17 2.26 8.51
CA VAL A 187 5.08 3.39 8.26
C VAL A 187 5.69 3.40 6.85
N HIS A 188 5.43 2.43 5.98
CA HIS A 188 5.86 2.51 4.59
C HIS A 188 4.94 3.42 3.74
N SER A 189 3.70 3.65 4.16
CA SER A 189 2.85 4.77 3.72
C SER A 189 2.56 5.72 4.89
N ASP A 190 1.31 5.89 5.29
CA ASP A 190 0.82 6.81 6.31
C ASP A 190 0.29 6.11 7.57
N GLY A 191 0.47 4.80 7.65
CA GLY A 191 0.28 4.04 8.88
C GLY A 191 1.27 4.48 9.98
N SER A 192 0.83 4.35 11.22
CA SER A 192 1.59 4.73 12.41
C SER A 192 2.43 3.61 13.01
N LEU A 193 2.17 2.36 12.62
CA LEU A 193 2.88 1.18 13.12
C LEU A 193 3.92 0.69 12.13
N THR A 194 5.06 0.26 12.65
CA THR A 194 6.02 -0.55 11.88
C THR A 194 5.42 -1.91 11.51
N VAL A 195 5.98 -2.59 10.51
CA VAL A 195 5.54 -3.94 10.12
C VAL A 195 5.51 -4.88 11.35
N PRO A 196 6.56 -4.99 12.19
CA PRO A 196 6.51 -5.83 13.39
C PRO A 196 5.40 -5.45 14.38
N GLU A 197 5.15 -4.16 14.56
CA GLU A 197 4.12 -3.68 15.50
C GLU A 197 2.71 -4.01 15.01
N LEU A 198 2.47 -3.85 13.70
CA LEU A 198 1.21 -4.23 13.06
C LEU A 198 0.96 -5.74 13.18
N LEU A 199 1.97 -6.57 12.88
CA LEU A 199 1.84 -8.03 12.99
C LEU A 199 1.65 -8.48 14.44
N ALA A 200 2.35 -7.86 15.39
CA ALA A 200 2.12 -8.11 16.81
C ALA A 200 0.70 -7.71 17.24
N GLN A 201 0.16 -6.62 16.69
CA GLN A 201 -1.22 -6.20 16.94
C GLN A 201 -2.23 -7.19 16.36
N ALA A 202 -2.05 -7.65 15.12
CA ALA A 202 -2.87 -8.69 14.51
C ALA A 202 -2.88 -9.99 15.33
N SER A 203 -1.72 -10.41 15.83
CA SER A 203 -1.61 -11.56 16.73
C SER A 203 -2.34 -11.35 18.06
N ARG A 204 -2.23 -10.16 18.69
CA ARG A 204 -2.98 -9.81 19.91
C ARG A 204 -4.49 -9.83 19.70
N ASN A 205 -4.94 -9.55 18.48
CA ASN A 205 -6.35 -9.62 18.10
C ASN A 205 -6.69 -10.94 17.42
N HIS A 206 -5.90 -11.99 17.61
CA HIS A 206 -6.20 -13.36 17.18
C HIS A 206 -6.60 -13.47 15.69
N LEU A 207 -5.98 -12.68 14.82
CA LEU A 207 -6.16 -12.83 13.37
C LEU A 207 -5.37 -14.04 12.87
N ASP A 208 -5.95 -14.77 11.91
CA ASP A 208 -5.25 -15.85 11.21
C ASP A 208 -4.41 -15.28 10.06
N PHE A 209 -4.88 -14.19 9.45
CA PHE A 209 -4.15 -13.46 8.42
C PHE A 209 -4.35 -11.95 8.49
N LEU A 210 -3.45 -11.21 7.87
CA LEU A 210 -3.57 -9.77 7.61
C LEU A 210 -2.91 -9.45 6.26
N ALA A 211 -3.49 -8.54 5.47
CA ALA A 211 -2.84 -7.99 4.29
C ALA A 211 -2.12 -6.68 4.61
N ILE A 212 -0.86 -6.55 4.18
CA ILE A 212 -0.16 -5.25 4.19
C ILE A 212 -0.41 -4.60 2.84
N THR A 213 -1.05 -3.44 2.85
CA THR A 213 -1.55 -2.76 1.65
C THR A 213 -1.13 -1.29 1.62
N ASP A 214 0.10 -0.99 2.05
CA ASP A 214 0.64 0.37 2.04
C ASP A 214 0.36 1.08 0.71
N HIS A 215 -0.09 2.32 0.79
CA HIS A 215 -0.41 3.14 -0.36
C HIS A 215 0.74 3.18 -1.37
N ASN A 216 0.46 2.68 -2.57
CA ASN A 216 1.28 2.77 -3.77
C ASN A 216 2.69 2.15 -3.66
N THR A 217 2.99 1.41 -2.58
CA THR A 217 4.30 0.81 -2.31
C THR A 217 4.17 -0.62 -1.76
N ILE A 218 5.16 -1.45 -2.01
CA ILE A 218 5.23 -2.84 -1.48
C ILE A 218 6.44 -3.04 -0.56
N THR A 219 7.08 -1.95 -0.13
CA THR A 219 8.42 -2.02 0.46
C THR A 219 8.44 -2.66 1.85
N GLY A 220 7.35 -2.54 2.61
CA GLY A 220 7.19 -3.19 3.91
C GLY A 220 7.18 -4.72 3.84
N LEU A 221 6.86 -5.30 2.68
CA LEU A 221 6.81 -6.76 2.52
C LEU A 221 8.17 -7.44 2.76
N SER A 222 9.27 -6.72 2.54
CA SER A 222 10.62 -7.24 2.79
C SER A 222 10.92 -7.51 4.26
N GLU A 223 10.17 -6.89 5.18
CA GLU A 223 10.33 -7.07 6.63
C GLU A 223 9.54 -8.26 7.17
N VAL A 224 8.62 -8.83 6.37
CA VAL A 224 7.67 -9.86 6.82
C VAL A 224 8.36 -11.17 7.18
N GLU A 225 9.29 -11.65 6.33
CA GLU A 225 9.95 -12.95 6.53
C GLU A 225 10.67 -13.04 7.88
N ASP A 226 11.23 -11.92 8.35
CA ASP A 226 11.98 -11.84 9.60
C ASP A 226 11.11 -11.56 10.84
N THR A 227 9.84 -11.16 10.66
CA THR A 227 9.05 -10.54 11.74
C THR A 227 7.68 -11.19 11.97
N ALA A 228 7.19 -12.01 11.03
CA ALA A 228 5.87 -12.63 11.14
C ALA A 228 5.77 -13.60 12.34
N PRO A 229 4.82 -13.39 13.28
CA PRO A 229 4.56 -14.32 14.36
C PRO A 229 4.10 -15.69 13.84
N GLU A 230 4.42 -16.76 14.57
CA GLU A 230 3.93 -18.10 14.25
C GLU A 230 2.39 -18.12 14.23
N GLY A 231 1.83 -18.68 13.16
CA GLY A 231 0.38 -18.82 12.98
C GLY A 231 -0.35 -17.59 12.44
N LEU A 232 0.35 -16.46 12.18
CA LEU A 232 -0.18 -15.33 11.44
C LEU A 232 0.36 -15.34 10.01
N LEU A 233 -0.54 -15.37 9.03
CA LEU A 233 -0.18 -15.29 7.61
C LEU A 233 -0.28 -13.85 7.11
N VAL A 234 0.76 -13.36 6.43
CA VAL A 234 0.68 -12.08 5.73
C VAL A 234 0.29 -12.31 4.27
N ILE A 235 -0.78 -11.66 3.82
CA ILE A 235 -1.11 -11.55 2.40
C ILE A 235 -0.35 -10.33 1.86
N PRO A 236 0.56 -10.50 0.89
CA PRO A 236 1.28 -9.37 0.33
C PRO A 236 0.33 -8.55 -0.55
N GLY A 237 0.42 -7.23 -0.49
CA GLY A 237 -0.42 -6.38 -1.32
C GLY A 237 0.08 -4.94 -1.41
N MET A 238 -0.73 -4.12 -2.06
CA MET A 238 -0.64 -2.66 -2.03
C MET A 238 -2.04 -2.08 -2.25
N GLU A 239 -2.30 -0.89 -1.73
CA GLU A 239 -3.44 -0.09 -2.16
C GLU A 239 -3.01 0.86 -3.28
N PHE A 240 -3.76 0.86 -4.37
CA PHE A 240 -3.68 1.86 -5.43
C PHE A 240 -4.43 3.11 -4.98
N THR A 241 -3.68 4.09 -4.50
CA THR A 241 -4.21 5.40 -4.07
C THR A 241 -4.11 6.36 -5.23
N THR A 242 -5.20 6.49 -5.96
CA THR A 242 -5.29 7.30 -7.17
C THR A 242 -6.09 8.59 -6.93
N PHE A 243 -6.32 9.32 -8.01
CA PHE A 243 -7.10 10.54 -8.03
C PHE A 243 -8.63 10.33 -8.01
N HIS A 244 -9.11 9.14 -8.38
CA HIS A 244 -10.52 8.88 -8.72
C HIS A 244 -11.04 7.53 -8.21
N GLY A 245 -10.43 6.98 -7.17
CA GLY A 245 -10.85 5.74 -6.53
C GLY A 245 -9.68 4.91 -6.04
N HIS A 246 -9.86 4.20 -4.94
CA HIS A 246 -8.84 3.30 -4.40
C HIS A 246 -9.15 1.84 -4.70
N ALA A 247 -8.11 1.02 -4.78
CA ALA A 247 -8.25 -0.42 -4.96
C ALA A 247 -7.10 -1.18 -4.31
N LEU A 248 -7.37 -2.38 -3.80
CA LEU A 248 -6.35 -3.28 -3.28
C LEU A 248 -5.90 -4.24 -4.38
N ALA A 249 -4.60 -4.44 -4.50
CA ALA A 249 -4.01 -5.52 -5.25
C ALA A 249 -3.41 -6.54 -4.27
N LEU A 250 -4.17 -7.59 -3.95
CA LEU A 250 -3.79 -8.60 -2.96
C LEU A 250 -3.13 -9.81 -3.62
N GLY A 251 -2.15 -10.41 -2.96
CA GLY A 251 -1.39 -11.56 -3.47
C GLY A 251 -0.23 -11.21 -4.40
N ILE A 252 0.06 -9.92 -4.61
CA ILE A 252 1.13 -9.48 -5.51
C ILE A 252 2.49 -9.47 -4.79
N HIS A 253 3.55 -9.86 -5.51
CA HIS A 253 4.93 -9.83 -5.00
C HIS A 253 5.83 -8.85 -5.76
N ARG A 254 5.23 -8.03 -6.63
CA ARG A 254 5.91 -7.01 -7.42
C ARG A 254 5.07 -5.75 -7.43
N TRP A 255 5.73 -4.60 -7.52
CA TRP A 255 5.05 -3.33 -7.65
C TRP A 255 4.27 -3.28 -8.98
N ILE A 256 3.05 -2.77 -8.92
CA ILE A 256 2.19 -2.52 -10.08
C ILE A 256 2.00 -1.02 -10.22
N ASP A 257 2.01 -0.55 -11.47
CA ASP A 257 1.79 0.86 -11.73
C ASP A 257 0.34 1.25 -11.39
N TRP A 258 0.20 2.20 -10.49
CA TRP A 258 -1.07 2.73 -9.98
C TRP A 258 -1.43 4.07 -10.62
N ARG A 259 -0.51 4.67 -11.38
CA ARG A 259 -0.58 6.07 -11.81
C ARG A 259 -1.60 6.28 -12.93
N THR A 260 -2.89 6.20 -12.62
CA THR A 260 -3.94 6.41 -13.62
C THR A 260 -3.85 7.82 -14.23
N GLY A 261 -4.09 7.92 -15.54
CA GLY A 261 -3.92 9.14 -16.33
C GLY A 261 -2.49 9.35 -16.81
N PHE A 262 -1.48 8.77 -16.15
CA PHE A 262 -0.08 8.91 -16.55
C PHE A 262 0.19 8.07 -17.81
N ASN A 263 0.57 8.73 -18.91
CA ASN A 263 0.78 8.11 -20.23
C ASN A 263 -0.40 7.25 -20.71
N GLY A 264 -1.63 7.60 -20.32
CA GLY A 264 -2.84 6.87 -20.71
C GLY A 264 -3.08 5.57 -19.94
N TRP A 265 -2.30 5.27 -18.89
CA TRP A 265 -2.56 4.16 -17.98
C TRP A 265 -3.92 4.36 -17.28
N LYS A 266 -4.80 3.37 -17.24
CA LYS A 266 -6.10 3.46 -16.56
C LYS A 266 -6.19 2.43 -15.43
N MET A 267 -7.26 2.56 -14.66
CA MET A 267 -7.57 1.60 -13.60
C MET A 267 -7.83 0.19 -14.16
N GLN A 268 -8.30 0.09 -15.40
CA GLN A 268 -8.49 -1.17 -16.11
C GLN A 268 -7.17 -1.94 -16.31
N GLU A 269 -6.09 -1.24 -16.69
CA GLU A 269 -4.75 -1.83 -16.84
C GLU A 269 -4.14 -2.20 -15.48
N ALA A 270 -4.41 -1.45 -14.42
CA ALA A 270 -4.00 -1.79 -13.06
C ALA A 270 -4.66 -3.10 -12.57
N ALA A 271 -5.96 -3.28 -12.84
CA ALA A 271 -6.66 -4.53 -12.56
C ALA A 271 -6.07 -5.70 -13.34
N GLN A 272 -5.88 -5.55 -14.65
CA GLN A 272 -5.26 -6.59 -15.47
C GLN A 272 -3.84 -6.95 -14.99
N ALA A 273 -3.00 -5.96 -14.70
CA ALA A 273 -1.64 -6.20 -14.21
C ALA A 273 -1.62 -6.94 -12.85
N THR A 274 -2.65 -6.72 -12.03
CA THR A 274 -2.87 -7.43 -10.76
C THR A 274 -3.16 -8.91 -11.01
N HIS A 275 -4.06 -9.22 -11.94
CA HIS A 275 -4.34 -10.60 -12.35
C HIS A 275 -3.13 -11.29 -12.98
N GLU A 276 -2.37 -10.59 -13.82
CA GLU A 276 -1.11 -11.07 -14.40
C GLU A 276 -0.04 -11.31 -13.33
N ALA A 277 -0.16 -10.70 -12.15
CA ALA A 277 0.69 -10.97 -10.99
C ALA A 277 0.21 -12.15 -10.14
N GLY A 278 -0.92 -12.77 -10.51
CA GLY A 278 -1.57 -13.83 -9.74
C GLY A 278 -2.33 -13.32 -8.51
N GLY A 279 -2.57 -12.00 -8.45
CA GLY A 279 -3.30 -11.36 -7.36
C GLY A 279 -4.79 -11.17 -7.67
N LEU A 280 -5.50 -10.64 -6.67
CA LEU A 280 -6.89 -10.20 -6.76
C LEU A 280 -6.96 -8.68 -6.75
N PHE A 281 -7.83 -8.11 -7.58
CA PHE A 281 -8.16 -6.70 -7.61
C PHE A 281 -9.46 -6.46 -6.84
N ILE A 282 -9.39 -5.65 -5.79
CA ILE A 282 -10.51 -5.35 -4.90
C ILE A 282 -10.79 -3.85 -4.94
N MET A 283 -12.03 -3.45 -5.21
CA MET A 283 -12.42 -2.05 -5.05
C MET A 283 -12.44 -1.68 -3.56
N ALA A 284 -11.61 -0.72 -3.15
CA ALA A 284 -11.55 -0.25 -1.77
C ALA A 284 -12.56 0.88 -1.56
N HIS A 285 -13.32 0.79 -0.46
CA HIS A 285 -14.25 1.81 0.06
C HIS A 285 -14.88 2.79 -0.96
N PRO A 286 -15.53 2.32 -2.05
CA PRO A 286 -15.81 3.15 -3.24
C PRO A 286 -16.83 4.29 -3.04
N ASN A 287 -17.56 4.31 -1.92
CA ASN A 287 -18.51 5.38 -1.59
C ASN A 287 -18.05 6.28 -0.43
N ASP A 288 -16.80 6.13 0.02
CA ASP A 288 -16.20 7.06 0.96
C ASP A 288 -16.13 8.45 0.33
N ILE A 289 -16.06 9.47 1.19
CA ILE A 289 -16.08 10.86 0.73
C ILE A 289 -14.79 11.12 -0.04
N GLY A 290 -14.90 11.49 -1.32
CA GLY A 290 -13.73 11.76 -2.14
C GLY A 290 -13.01 13.06 -1.81
N SER A 291 -12.24 13.55 -2.79
CA SER A 291 -11.45 14.75 -2.63
C SER A 291 -12.31 15.98 -2.27
N PRO A 292 -11.85 16.81 -1.31
CA PRO A 292 -10.53 16.78 -0.68
C PRO A 292 -10.53 16.19 0.73
N VAL A 293 -11.62 15.54 1.15
CA VAL A 293 -11.77 15.01 2.51
C VAL A 293 -10.97 13.71 2.64
N CYS A 294 -11.21 12.75 1.76
CA CYS A 294 -10.37 11.57 1.57
C CYS A 294 -9.82 11.62 0.14
N THR A 295 -8.51 11.76 0.01
CA THR A 295 -7.85 12.03 -1.26
C THR A 295 -8.07 10.90 -2.27
N GLY A 296 -8.99 11.14 -3.22
CA GLY A 296 -9.33 10.20 -4.28
C GLY A 296 -10.01 8.90 -3.84
N CYS A 297 -10.60 8.82 -2.63
CA CYS A 297 -11.17 7.58 -2.12
C CYS A 297 -12.47 7.19 -2.84
N LYS A 298 -13.33 8.17 -3.13
CA LYS A 298 -14.56 7.96 -3.91
C LYS A 298 -14.23 7.39 -5.29
N TRP A 299 -14.92 6.31 -5.65
CA TRP A 299 -14.80 5.71 -6.97
C TRP A 299 -15.51 6.54 -8.03
N GLU A 300 -14.73 7.05 -9.00
CA GLU A 300 -15.19 7.96 -10.06
C GLU A 300 -14.77 7.49 -11.46
N TYR A 301 -14.22 6.28 -11.59
CA TYR A 301 -13.93 5.66 -12.88
C TYR A 301 -15.21 5.17 -13.58
N GLU A 302 -15.84 6.05 -14.37
CA GLU A 302 -17.04 5.74 -15.15
C GLU A 302 -16.79 4.70 -16.27
N ASP A 303 -15.57 4.66 -16.82
CA ASP A 303 -15.18 3.76 -17.90
C ASP A 303 -14.64 2.41 -17.41
N PHE A 304 -14.61 2.17 -16.09
CA PHE A 304 -14.13 0.91 -15.52
C PHE A 304 -15.14 -0.22 -15.72
N ASP A 305 -14.68 -1.35 -16.27
CA ASP A 305 -15.49 -2.55 -16.30
C ASP A 305 -15.42 -3.26 -14.95
N TYR A 306 -16.48 -3.11 -14.14
CA TYR A 306 -16.64 -3.81 -12.85
C TYR A 306 -16.47 -5.34 -12.91
N GLY A 307 -16.48 -5.96 -14.11
CA GLY A 307 -16.20 -7.39 -14.26
C GLY A 307 -14.73 -7.74 -14.08
N SER A 308 -13.87 -6.72 -14.01
CA SER A 308 -12.43 -6.84 -13.78
C SER A 308 -12.05 -6.76 -12.30
N ALA A 309 -13.02 -6.51 -11.42
CA ALA A 309 -12.83 -6.59 -9.98
C ALA A 309 -13.25 -7.98 -9.49
N ASP A 310 -12.44 -8.57 -8.61
CA ASP A 310 -12.72 -9.86 -7.96
C ASP A 310 -13.58 -9.66 -6.70
N ALA A 311 -13.42 -8.51 -6.04
CA ALA A 311 -14.14 -8.16 -4.83
C ALA A 311 -14.38 -6.65 -4.69
N ILE A 312 -15.24 -6.31 -3.72
CA ILE A 312 -15.53 -4.94 -3.29
C ILE A 312 -15.60 -4.89 -1.77
N GLU A 313 -14.99 -3.88 -1.18
CA GLU A 313 -15.02 -3.62 0.26
C GLU A 313 -16.35 -2.95 0.63
N ILE A 314 -17.32 -3.75 1.12
CA ILE A 314 -18.65 -3.26 1.49
C ILE A 314 -18.73 -2.70 2.90
N TRP A 315 -17.70 -2.97 3.70
CA TRP A 315 -17.55 -2.48 5.05
C TRP A 315 -16.10 -2.04 5.25
N ASN A 316 -15.91 -0.72 5.27
CA ASN A 316 -14.70 -0.04 5.64
C ASN A 316 -14.85 0.64 7.02
N GLY A 317 -13.81 0.60 7.85
CA GLY A 317 -13.80 1.27 9.15
C GLY A 317 -14.94 0.84 10.09
N THR A 318 -15.56 1.79 10.80
CA THR A 318 -16.65 1.50 11.75
C THR A 318 -18.02 1.45 11.07
N TRP A 319 -18.90 0.54 11.51
CA TRP A 319 -20.29 0.47 11.06
C TRP A 319 -21.22 0.20 12.26
N PRO A 320 -22.09 1.14 12.69
CA PRO A 320 -22.32 2.51 12.18
C PRO A 320 -21.24 3.53 12.53
N GLY A 321 -21.00 4.47 11.61
CA GLY A 321 -20.15 5.65 11.77
C GLY A 321 -20.87 6.95 11.38
N ASP A 322 -20.27 8.10 11.70
CA ASP A 322 -20.91 9.43 11.51
C ASP A 322 -21.10 9.81 10.03
N GLU A 323 -20.32 9.22 9.12
CA GLU A 323 -20.37 9.42 7.66
C GLU A 323 -20.54 8.08 6.92
N ASP A 324 -21.47 7.23 7.39
CA ASP A 324 -21.62 5.83 6.98
C ASP A 324 -21.80 5.65 5.44
N SER A 325 -20.70 5.43 4.74
CA SER A 325 -20.62 5.08 3.31
C SER A 325 -20.96 3.61 3.06
N ASN A 326 -20.82 2.75 4.08
CA ASN A 326 -20.99 1.30 3.99
C ASN A 326 -22.38 0.88 3.46
N PRO A 327 -23.52 1.48 3.88
CA PRO A 327 -24.82 1.21 3.28
C PRO A 327 -24.90 1.53 1.78
N LYS A 328 -24.23 2.61 1.33
CA LYS A 328 -24.17 2.97 -0.10
C LYS A 328 -23.34 1.96 -0.87
N THR A 329 -22.20 1.52 -0.31
CA THR A 329 -21.38 0.48 -0.94
C THR A 329 -22.07 -0.87 -0.97
N LEU A 330 -22.80 -1.25 0.09
CA LEU A 330 -23.62 -2.46 0.08
C LEU A 330 -24.70 -2.39 -1.01
N HIS A 331 -25.32 -1.23 -1.23
CA HIS A 331 -26.29 -1.03 -2.31
C HIS A 331 -25.64 -1.11 -3.70
N LEU A 332 -24.45 -0.51 -3.87
CA LEU A 332 -23.67 -0.60 -5.10
C LEU A 332 -23.31 -2.06 -5.42
N TRP A 333 -22.79 -2.80 -4.43
CA TRP A 333 -22.47 -4.22 -4.58
C TRP A 333 -23.69 -5.02 -5.03
N ARG A 334 -24.85 -4.86 -4.39
CA ARG A 334 -26.10 -5.53 -4.82
C ARG A 334 -26.48 -5.21 -6.26
N THR A 335 -26.35 -3.95 -6.65
CA THR A 335 -26.65 -3.50 -8.02
C THR A 335 -25.70 -4.12 -9.05
N ILE A 336 -24.43 -4.32 -8.69
CA ILE A 336 -23.44 -5.01 -9.53
C ILE A 336 -23.74 -6.52 -9.60
N GLN A 337 -24.04 -7.17 -8.46
CA GLN A 337 -24.41 -8.59 -8.38
C GLN A 337 -25.64 -8.92 -9.24
N GLU A 338 -26.68 -8.08 -9.21
CA GLU A 338 -27.91 -8.25 -10.01
C GLU A 338 -27.64 -8.22 -11.52
N LYS A 339 -26.52 -7.61 -11.94
CA LYS A 339 -26.07 -7.59 -13.34
C LYS A 339 -25.19 -8.81 -13.69
N ASN A 340 -25.33 -9.91 -12.94
CA ASN A 340 -24.64 -11.20 -13.12
C ASN A 340 -23.10 -11.10 -13.08
N LYS A 341 -22.56 -10.26 -12.21
CA LYS A 341 -21.13 -10.26 -11.89
C LYS A 341 -20.92 -11.02 -10.58
N ASP A 342 -19.90 -11.86 -10.53
CA ASP A 342 -19.51 -12.63 -9.35
C ASP A 342 -18.50 -11.81 -8.54
N LEU A 343 -18.98 -10.75 -7.89
CA LEU A 343 -18.16 -9.82 -7.13
C LEU A 343 -18.22 -10.17 -5.65
N THR A 344 -17.11 -10.60 -5.07
CA THR A 344 -17.06 -11.01 -3.66
C THR A 344 -17.18 -9.79 -2.75
N ALA A 345 -18.00 -9.91 -1.70
CA ALA A 345 -18.08 -8.89 -0.65
C ALA A 345 -16.95 -9.08 0.36
N THR A 346 -16.21 -8.03 0.66
CA THR A 346 -15.11 -8.00 1.65
C THR A 346 -15.30 -6.88 2.66
N SER A 347 -14.52 -6.92 3.73
CA SER A 347 -14.42 -5.86 4.71
C SER A 347 -12.97 -5.66 5.15
N GLY A 348 -12.60 -4.43 5.44
CA GLY A 348 -11.29 -4.06 5.96
C GLY A 348 -11.36 -2.80 6.79
N SER A 349 -10.39 -2.59 7.68
CA SER A 349 -10.43 -1.44 8.60
C SER A 349 -9.80 -0.18 8.03
N ASP A 350 -9.07 -0.30 6.92
CA ASP A 350 -8.20 0.76 6.41
C ASP A 350 -7.31 1.28 7.55
N TYR A 351 -6.60 0.33 8.16
CA TYR A 351 -5.94 0.55 9.43
C TYR A 351 -4.73 1.49 9.29
N HIS A 352 -4.76 2.61 10.00
CA HIS A 352 -3.64 3.55 10.08
C HIS A 352 -3.04 3.65 11.49
N GLY A 353 -3.76 3.21 12.53
CA GLY A 353 -3.23 3.22 13.89
C GLY A 353 -4.19 2.73 14.97
N SER A 354 -3.70 2.69 16.21
CA SER A 354 -4.38 1.98 17.31
C SER A 354 -5.81 2.42 17.62
N LYS A 355 -6.22 3.60 17.13
CA LYS A 355 -7.59 4.13 17.28
C LYS A 355 -8.59 3.35 16.42
N ASP A 356 -8.15 2.82 15.29
CA ASP A 356 -9.02 2.18 14.29
C ASP A 356 -9.48 0.79 14.76
N TRP A 357 -8.82 0.21 15.76
CA TRP A 357 -9.16 -1.09 16.33
C TRP A 357 -10.05 -1.02 17.58
N GLY A 358 -10.42 0.19 18.02
CA GLY A 358 -11.15 0.39 19.28
C GLY A 358 -12.66 0.10 19.24
N ASN A 359 -13.30 0.15 18.06
CA ASN A 359 -14.76 0.25 17.93
C ASN A 359 -15.39 -0.78 16.97
N GLY A 360 -14.94 -2.04 17.02
CA GLY A 360 -15.45 -3.13 16.19
C GLY A 360 -14.67 -3.24 14.88
N LEU A 361 -14.00 -4.38 14.70
CA LEU A 361 -13.13 -4.63 13.55
C LEU A 361 -13.94 -5.15 12.36
N PRO A 362 -13.95 -4.47 11.21
CA PRO A 362 -14.36 -5.08 9.94
C PRO A 362 -13.38 -6.21 9.61
N LEU A 363 -13.79 -7.45 9.84
CA LEU A 363 -12.98 -8.64 9.57
C LEU A 363 -13.60 -9.47 8.46
N THR A 364 -12.76 -9.85 7.49
CA THR A 364 -13.16 -10.80 6.46
C THR A 364 -12.94 -12.22 6.96
N TYR A 365 -13.94 -13.09 6.79
CA TYR A 365 -13.86 -14.52 7.07
C TYR A 365 -13.78 -15.28 5.74
N ILE A 366 -12.67 -15.99 5.52
CA ILE A 366 -12.42 -16.73 4.28
C ILE A 366 -12.47 -18.23 4.55
N TYR A 367 -13.24 -18.98 3.77
CA TYR A 367 -13.27 -20.44 3.84
C TYR A 367 -12.24 -21.04 2.88
N ALA A 368 -11.11 -21.52 3.40
CA ALA A 368 -10.02 -22.03 2.59
C ALA A 368 -9.56 -23.43 3.02
N ARG A 369 -8.90 -24.15 2.11
CA ARG A 369 -8.38 -25.51 2.40
C ARG A 369 -7.31 -25.55 3.49
N GLN A 370 -6.57 -24.46 3.65
CA GLN A 370 -5.45 -24.31 4.57
C GLN A 370 -5.10 -22.82 4.70
N LEU A 371 -4.35 -22.45 5.74
CA LEU A 371 -3.83 -21.10 5.92
C LEU A 371 -2.60 -20.90 5.01
N SER A 372 -2.82 -20.45 3.78
CA SER A 372 -1.77 -20.06 2.84
C SER A 372 -2.32 -19.05 1.84
N VAL A 373 -1.48 -18.12 1.35
CA VAL A 373 -1.91 -17.06 0.44
C VAL A 373 -2.69 -17.63 -0.77
N PRO A 374 -2.20 -18.63 -1.52
CA PRO A 374 -2.95 -19.15 -2.66
C PRO A 374 -4.29 -19.81 -2.30
N ALA A 375 -4.42 -20.33 -1.08
CA ALA A 375 -5.67 -20.94 -0.62
C ALA A 375 -6.68 -19.88 -0.17
N LEU A 376 -6.21 -18.78 0.43
CA LEU A 376 -7.06 -17.65 0.82
C LEU A 376 -7.53 -16.85 -0.39
N LEU A 377 -6.68 -16.60 -1.38
CA LEU A 377 -7.09 -15.88 -2.60
C LEU A 377 -8.08 -16.68 -3.46
N LYS A 378 -8.17 -18.00 -3.26
CA LYS A 378 -9.09 -18.88 -3.99
C LYS A 378 -10.43 -19.08 -3.27
N GLY A 379 -10.42 -18.97 -1.94
CA GLY A 379 -11.59 -19.21 -1.10
C GLY A 379 -12.42 -17.95 -0.95
#